data_AF-A0A7X2T2Z4-F1
#
_entry.id   AF-A0A7X2T2Z4-F1
#
_cell.length_a   1.000
_cell.length_b   1.000
_cell.length_c   1.000
_cell.angle_alpha   90.00
_cell.angle_beta   90.00
_cell.angle_gamma   90.00
#
_symmetry.space_group_name_H-M   'P 1'
#
loop_
_entity.id
_entity.type
_entity.pdbx_description
1 polymer ?
#
loop_
_entity_poly.entity_id
_entity_poly.type
_entity_poly.pdbx_seq_one_letter_code
_entity_poly.pdbx_strand_id
1 'polypeptide(L)' 'MYIIKEDMDYTMKNNFYSISFSCKYELNQFIKQNNGGVIVNVGSVAGLVGVPGNPAYCASKHAVKGYSSSVLL' A
#
# COMPACT_ATOMS: atom_id res chain seq x y z
N MET A 1 22.81 -9.44 6.14
CA MET A 1 21.36 -9.13 6.15
C MET A 1 20.67 -10.22 5.36
N TYR A 2 20.02 -11.17 6.04
CA TYR A 2 19.28 -12.23 5.34
C TYR A 2 17.90 -11.70 4.98
N ILE A 3 17.55 -11.72 3.69
CA ILE A 3 16.20 -11.40 3.22
C ILE A 3 15.45 -12.73 3.19
N ILE A 4 14.50 -12.88 4.10
CA ILE A 4 13.65 -14.07 4.18
C ILE A 4 12.44 -13.81 3.28
N LYS A 5 12.19 -14.71 2.33
CA LYS A 5 11.09 -14.56 1.37
C LYS A 5 9.75 -14.50 2.08
N GLU A 6 9.58 -15.30 3.13
CA GLU A 6 8.35 -15.36 3.93
C GLU A 6 8.07 -14.01 4.61
N ASP A 7 9.10 -13.33 5.13
CA ASP A 7 8.94 -11.99 5.73
C ASP A 7 8.59 -10.92 4.68
N MET A 8 9.22 -11.00 3.50
CA MET A 8 8.86 -10.15 2.36
C MET A 8 7.39 -10.34 1.98
N ASP A 9 6.98 -11.59 1.78
CA ASP A 9 5.62 -11.95 1.39
C ASP A 9 4.59 -11.55 2.44
N TYR A 10 4.87 -11.82 3.72
CA TYR A 10 4.01 -11.45 4.85
C TYR A 10 3.81 -9.93 4.89
N THR A 11 4.90 -9.17 4.83
CA THR A 11 4.86 -7.71 4.92
C THR A 11 4.15 -7.11 3.72
N MET A 12 4.39 -7.62 2.50
CA MET A 12 3.71 -7.15 1.29
C MET A 12 2.21 -7.46 1.32
N LYS A 13 1.83 -8.67 1.75
CA LYS A 13 0.42 -9.04 1.93
C LYS A 13 -0.29 -8.11 2.91
N ASN A 14 0.33 -7.86 4.06
CA ASN A 14 -0.27 -7.06 5.11
C ASN A 14 -0.33 -5.57 4.78
N ASN A 15 0.73 -4.99 4.19
CA ASN A 15 0.82 -3.54 4.04
C ASN A 15 0.37 -3.04 2.67
N PHE A 16 0.54 -3.83 1.62
CA PHE A 16 0.26 -3.38 0.25
C PHE A 16 -1.00 -4.03 -0.33
N TYR A 17 -1.09 -5.37 -0.30
CA TYR A 17 -2.23 -6.05 -0.92
C TYR A 17 -3.55 -5.78 -0.20
N SER A 18 -3.54 -5.77 1.15
CA SER A 18 -4.72 -5.42 1.95
C SER A 18 -5.32 -4.07 1.51
N ILE A 19 -4.50 -3.02 1.45
CA ILE A 19 -4.91 -1.67 1.04
C ILE A 19 -5.39 -1.67 -0.41
N SER A 20 -4.61 -2.26 -1.32
CA SER A 20 -4.94 -2.26 -2.76
C SER A 20 -6.28 -2.92 -3.05
N PHE A 21 -6.59 -4.02 -2.36
CA PHE A 21 -7.86 -4.71 -2.52
C PHE A 21 -9.01 -3.98 -1.83
N SER A 22 -8.79 -3.41 -0.63
CA SER A 22 -9.80 -2.55 0.01
C SER A 22 -10.18 -1.37 -0.89
N CYS A 23 -9.19 -0.65 -1.43
CA CYS A 23 -9.42 0.47 -2.36
C CYS A 23 -10.28 0.06 -3.55
N LYS A 24 -10.05 -1.13 -4.14
CA LYS A 24 -10.89 -1.64 -5.24
C LYS A 24 -12.37 -1.74 -4.83
N TYR A 25 -12.67 -2.26 -3.64
CA TYR A 25 -14.05 -2.40 -3.18
C TYR A 25 -14.68 -1.07 -2.78
N GLU A 26 -13.92 -0.18 -2.14
CA GLU A 26 -14.34 1.18 -1.79
C GLU A 26 -14.68 1.99 -3.04
N LEU A 27 -13.82 1.97 -4.06
CA LEU A 27 -14.08 2.63 -5.34
C LEU A 27 -15.33 2.09 -6.03
N ASN A 28 -15.50 0.77 -6.06
CA ASN A 28 -16.73 0.16 -6.59
C ASN A 28 -17.97 0.63 -5.84
N GLN A 29 -17.88 0.84 -4.52
CA GLN A 29 -18.99 1.34 -3.72
C GLN A 29 -19.28 2.82 -4.02
N PHE A 30 -18.26 3.66 -4.14
CA PHE A 30 -18.41 5.07 -4.52
C PHE A 30 -19.07 5.24 -5.89
N ILE A 31 -18.70 4.40 -6.87
CA ILE A 31 -19.33 4.38 -8.20
C ILE A 31 -20.82 4.04 -8.08
N LYS A 32 -21.18 3.00 -7.30
CA LYS A 32 -22.59 2.61 -7.10
C LYS A 32 -23.42 3.69 -6.43
N GLN A 33 -22.83 4.43 -5.50
CA GLN A 33 -23.51 5.50 -4.76
C GLN A 33 -23.60 6.81 -5.55
N ASN A 34 -22.82 6.95 -6.62
CA ASN A 34 -22.77 8.14 -7.48
C ASN A 34 -22.55 9.46 -6.72
N ASN A 35 -21.83 9.40 -5.60
CA ASN A 35 -21.49 10.55 -4.75
C ASN A 35 -19.99 10.68 -4.47
N GLY A 36 -19.17 9.72 -4.92
CA GLY A 36 -17.73 9.73 -4.73
C GLY A 36 -17.30 9.56 -3.27
N GLY A 37 -16.07 9.98 -2.97
CA GLY A 37 -15.50 9.96 -1.63
C GLY A 37 -13.99 10.14 -1.65
N VAL A 38 -13.37 10.05 -0.46
CA VAL A 38 -11.92 10.17 -0.30
C VAL A 38 -11.40 8.90 0.34
N ILE A 39 -10.43 8.26 -0.30
CA ILE A 39 -9.68 7.13 0.25
C ILE A 39 -8.32 7.65 0.73
N VAL A 40 -7.97 7.37 1.99
CA VAL A 40 -6.69 7.78 2.57
C VAL A 40 -5.88 6.54 2.92
N ASN A 41 -4.81 6.30 2.16
CA ASN A 41 -3.88 5.21 2.40
C ASN A 41 -2.73 5.67 3.31
N VAL A 42 -2.50 4.94 4.41
CA VAL A 42 -1.44 5.30 5.37
C VAL A 42 -0.07 4.86 4.85
N GLY A 43 0.71 5.85 4.41
CA GLY A 43 2.10 5.71 4.00
C GLY A 43 3.08 5.51 5.17
N SER A 44 4.33 5.92 4.94
CA SER A 44 5.39 5.99 5.95
C SER A 44 6.56 6.80 5.37
N VAL A 45 7.43 7.35 6.22
CA VAL A 45 8.74 7.88 5.80
C VAL A 45 9.56 6.79 5.09
N ALA A 46 9.40 5.54 5.50
CA ALA A 46 10.02 4.38 4.84
C ALA A 46 9.50 4.11 3.41
N GLY A 47 8.44 4.81 2.98
CA GLY A 47 7.97 4.82 1.59
C GLY A 47 8.59 5.92 0.72
N LEU A 48 9.49 6.72 1.31
CA LEU A 48 10.24 7.79 0.65
C LEU A 48 11.75 7.54 0.66
N VAL A 49 12.24 6.92 1.72
CA VAL A 49 13.66 6.62 1.92
C VAL A 49 13.84 5.20 2.47
N GLY A 50 15.04 4.64 2.28
CA GLY A 50 15.39 3.36 2.88
C GLY A 50 15.69 3.49 4.37
N VAL A 51 15.21 2.52 5.16
CA VAL A 51 15.52 2.38 6.60
C VAL A 51 16.34 1.11 6.78
N PRO A 52 17.60 1.19 7.25
CA PRO A 52 18.45 0.03 7.48
C PRO A 52 17.78 -1.03 8.36
N GLY A 53 17.91 -2.30 7.99
CA GLY A 53 17.32 -3.44 8.70
C GLY A 53 15.86 -3.74 8.36
N ASN A 54 15.17 -2.89 7.59
CA ASN A 54 13.73 -3.04 7.31
C ASN A 54 13.40 -3.13 5.80
N PRO A 55 14.01 -4.04 5.02
CA PRO A 55 13.85 -4.07 3.56
C PRO A 55 12.40 -4.34 3.12
N ALA A 56 11.72 -5.31 3.74
CA ALA A 56 10.34 -5.67 3.40
C ALA A 56 9.36 -4.52 3.69
N TYR A 57 9.52 -3.86 4.82
CA TYR A 57 8.69 -2.72 5.20
C TYR A 57 8.89 -1.54 4.25
N CYS A 58 10.15 -1.18 3.96
CA CYS A 58 10.46 -0.10 3.02
C CYS A 58 9.88 -0.38 1.62
N ALA A 59 10.07 -1.59 1.10
CA ALA A 59 9.51 -2.00 -0.18
C ALA A 59 7.97 -1.88 -0.19
N SER A 60 7.31 -2.38 0.86
CA SER A 60 5.84 -2.30 0.96
C SER A 60 5.33 -0.86 1.02
N LYS A 61 6.03 0.05 1.69
CA LYS A 61 5.61 1.45 1.82
C LYS A 61 5.91 2.27 0.56
N HIS A 62 6.96 1.93 -0.20
CA HIS A 62 7.16 2.49 -1.54
C HIS A 62 6.05 2.03 -2.49
N ALA A 63 5.64 0.75 -2.41
CA ALA A 63 4.51 0.24 -3.20
C ALA A 63 3.20 0.97 -2.87
N VAL A 64 2.90 1.19 -1.58
CA VAL A 64 1.72 1.99 -1.16
C VAL A 64 1.76 3.41 -1.73
N LYS A 65 2.92 4.09 -1.70
CA LYS A 65 3.07 5.42 -2.29
C LYS A 65 2.82 5.40 -3.80
N GLY A 66 3.50 4.51 -4.52
CA GLY A 66 3.36 4.40 -5.98
C GLY A 66 1.93 4.05 -6.39
N TYR A 67 1.30 3.12 -5.68
CA TYR A 67 -0.10 2.77 -5.89
C TYR A 67 -1.04 3.95 -5.66
N SER A 68 -0.94 4.61 -4.52
CA SER A 68 -1.79 5.75 -4.18
C SER A 68 -1.65 6.88 -5.22
N SER A 69 -0.43 7.16 -5.67
CA SER A 69 -0.20 8.14 -6.75
C SER A 69 -0.76 7.73 -8.11
N SER A 70 -0.84 6.42 -8.40
CA SER A 70 -1.35 5.89 -9.66
C SER A 70 -2.89 5.88 -9.71
N VAL A 71 -3.55 5.66 -8.56
CA VAL A 71 -5.02 5.60 -8.46
C VAL A 71 -5.67 6.93 -8.10
N LEU A 72 -4.88 7.99 -7.90
CA LEU A 72 -5.38 9.36 -7.84
C LEU A 72 -6.00 9.70 -9.20
N LEU A 73 -7.33 9.83 -9.23
CA LEU A 73 -8.10 10.46 -10.30
C LEU A 73 -8.32 11.94 -9.97
#